data_AF-A0A0M0EHB9-F1
#
_entry.id   AF-A0A0M0EHB9-F1
#
_cell.length_a   1.000
_cell.length_b   1.000
_cell.length_c   1.000
_cell.angle_alpha   90.00
_cell.angle_beta   90.00
_cell.angle_gamma   90.00
#
_symmetry.space_group_name_H-M   'P 1'
#
loop_
_entity.id
_entity.type
_entity.pdbx_description
1 polymer ?
#
loop_
_entity_poly.entity_id
_entity_poly.type
_entity_poly.pdbx_seq_one_letter_code
_entity_poly.pdbx_strand_id
1 'polypeptide(L)'
;MTSAITTRAGYLYALLLGTTIMAAGAQAQPDMQQAQQRAQQMEQMRMQHDQQMQQMQQQFQQQQMQMRQQEQQMNMQRDQQRQQMQQQFRQQQMQLDQQERQMGNQPGGREQIARQREQFRMQQQQQEQQMRQQFRQQDEQLRQQRFQMQQQQDQQRRQMMPGPQNW
;
A
#
# COMPACT_ATOMS: atom_id res chain seq x y z
N MET A 1 18.05 102.87 43.41
CA MET A 1 18.28 101.43 43.18
C MET A 1 18.01 101.17 41.70
N THR A 2 18.96 101.52 40.83
CA THR A 2 19.98 100.69 40.16
C THR A 2 19.49 100.14 38.82
N SER A 3 20.06 100.68 37.74
CA SER A 3 19.89 100.29 36.34
C SER A 3 21.27 100.03 35.70
N ALA A 4 21.27 99.31 34.56
CA ALA A 4 22.31 99.14 33.52
C ALA A 4 23.23 97.90 33.62
N ILE A 5 23.12 96.88 32.72
CA ILE A 5 23.72 96.70 31.35
C ILE A 5 25.24 96.44 31.46
N THR A 6 25.94 95.37 31.01
CA THR A 6 26.06 94.60 29.73
C THR A 6 27.05 93.44 30.00
N THR A 7 27.17 92.34 29.24
CA THR A 7 28.14 92.19 28.11
C THR A 7 28.07 90.76 27.53
N ARG A 8 28.24 90.65 26.21
CA ARG A 8 28.11 89.47 25.33
C ARG A 8 29.40 88.63 25.20
N ALA A 9 29.26 87.37 24.78
CA ALA A 9 30.05 86.62 23.77
C ALA A 9 29.68 85.12 23.92
N GLY A 10 29.41 84.27 22.93
CA GLY A 10 29.83 84.22 21.53
C GLY A 10 30.45 82.84 21.28
N TYR A 11 30.08 82.19 20.17
CA TYR A 11 30.72 81.07 19.45
C TYR A 11 30.07 79.67 19.44
N LEU A 12 29.81 79.26 18.19
CA LEU A 12 29.36 77.97 17.65
C LEU A 12 30.57 77.15 17.13
N TYR A 13 30.31 75.89 16.73
CA TYR A 13 31.12 74.90 15.97
C TYR A 13 32.16 74.10 16.78
N ALA A 14 32.50 72.84 16.51
CA ALA A 14 31.96 71.68 15.76
C ALA A 14 32.99 70.53 15.99
N LEU A 15 32.60 69.24 15.86
CA LEU A 15 33.42 68.15 15.24
C LEU A 15 32.82 66.73 15.40
N LEU A 16 32.23 66.29 14.30
CA LEU A 16 32.19 64.99 13.62
C LEU A 16 33.13 63.80 14.03
N LEU A 17 32.58 62.57 13.80
CA LEU A 17 33.18 61.20 13.62
C LEU A 17 33.47 60.41 14.91
N GLY A 18 33.12 59.13 15.12
CA GLY A 18 32.61 58.02 14.31
C GLY A 18 33.38 56.73 14.70
N THR A 19 32.70 55.63 15.10
CA THR A 19 33.05 54.19 14.83
C THR A 19 32.30 53.17 15.73
N THR A 20 32.00 52.04 15.10
CA THR A 20 31.26 50.80 15.45
C THR A 20 31.92 50.00 16.59
N ILE A 21 31.27 49.03 17.27
CA ILE A 21 31.24 47.57 16.96
C ILE A 21 30.29 46.81 17.94
N MET A 22 29.77 45.67 17.47
CA MET A 22 28.73 44.76 17.99
C MET A 22 29.14 43.73 19.08
N ALA A 23 28.13 42.94 19.51
CA ALA A 23 28.15 41.54 20.02
C ALA A 23 28.34 41.34 21.55
N ALA A 24 27.77 40.36 22.27
CA ALA A 24 26.73 39.33 22.08
C ALA A 24 26.56 38.58 23.43
N GLY A 25 25.41 37.93 23.67
CA GLY A 25 25.36 36.60 24.30
C GLY A 25 25.09 36.46 25.80
N ALA A 26 23.88 36.00 26.15
CA ALA A 26 23.63 35.03 27.23
C ALA A 26 22.25 34.37 27.02
N GLN A 27 22.19 33.38 26.14
CA GLN A 27 21.09 32.42 26.02
C GLN A 27 21.32 31.29 27.03
N ALA A 28 20.37 31.07 27.94
CA ALA A 28 20.25 29.81 28.68
C ALA A 28 18.76 29.48 28.87
N GLN A 29 18.30 28.54 28.04
CA GLN A 29 17.11 27.67 28.18
C GLN A 29 15.76 28.27 28.63
N PRO A 30 14.91 28.64 27.66
CA PRO A 30 13.45 28.57 27.76
C PRO A 30 12.86 27.38 26.96
N ASP A 31 13.63 26.31 26.70
CA ASP A 31 13.25 25.28 25.71
C ASP A 31 12.18 24.28 26.19
N MET A 32 12.04 23.98 27.49
CA MET A 32 11.05 22.97 27.95
C MET A 32 9.60 23.44 27.84
N GLN A 33 9.30 24.70 28.17
CA GLN A 33 7.94 25.24 28.03
C GLN A 33 7.57 25.48 26.56
N GLN A 34 8.54 25.90 25.74
CA GLN A 34 8.35 26.06 24.31
C GLN A 34 8.18 24.71 23.60
N ALA A 35 8.93 23.68 24.01
CA ALA A 35 8.76 22.31 23.55
C ALA A 35 7.39 21.73 23.95
N GLN A 36 6.88 22.04 25.15
CA GLN A 36 5.57 21.55 25.59
C GLN A 36 4.42 22.22 24.83
N GLN A 37 4.50 23.52 24.54
CA GLN A 37 3.54 24.21 23.66
C GLN A 37 3.62 23.69 22.22
N ARG A 38 4.83 23.44 21.71
CA ARG A 38 5.04 22.86 20.37
C ARG A 38 4.52 21.42 20.29
N ALA A 39 4.66 20.64 21.36
CA ALA A 39 4.11 19.29 21.48
C ALA A 39 2.57 19.32 21.46
N GLN A 40 1.93 20.23 22.20
CA GLN A 40 0.45 20.37 22.16
C GLN A 40 -0.06 20.80 20.79
N GLN A 41 0.65 21.71 20.10
CA GLN A 41 0.29 22.12 18.74
C GLN A 41 0.49 20.97 17.73
N MET A 42 1.57 20.20 17.89
CA MET A 42 1.83 19.00 17.10
C MET A 42 0.79 17.91 17.37
N GLU A 43 0.32 17.77 18.62
CA GLU A 43 -0.69 16.80 19.02
C GLU A 43 -2.07 17.15 18.43
N GLN A 44 -2.45 18.44 18.39
CA GLN A 44 -3.65 18.89 17.67
C GLN A 44 -3.56 18.65 16.16
N MET A 45 -2.42 18.99 15.54
CA MET A 45 -2.21 18.69 14.11
C MET A 45 -2.23 17.18 13.85
N ARG A 46 -1.63 16.38 14.73
CA ARG A 46 -1.62 14.93 14.63
C ARG A 46 -3.02 14.34 14.78
N MET A 47 -3.84 14.83 15.71
CA MET A 47 -5.23 14.37 15.84
C MET A 47 -6.06 14.65 14.58
N GLN A 48 -5.90 15.84 13.99
CA GLN A 48 -6.60 16.18 12.74
C GLN A 48 -6.10 15.32 11.57
N HIS A 49 -4.80 15.07 11.51
CA HIS A 49 -4.19 14.18 10.53
C HIS A 49 -4.64 12.73 10.67
N ASP A 50 -4.66 12.20 11.90
CA ASP A 50 -5.11 10.85 12.23
C ASP A 50 -6.60 10.68 11.92
N GLN A 51 -7.42 11.70 12.14
CA GLN A 51 -8.85 11.67 11.80
C GLN A 51 -9.06 11.64 10.28
N GLN A 52 -8.31 12.42 9.51
CA GLN A 52 -8.34 12.38 8.04
C GLN A 52 -7.86 11.02 7.52
N MET A 53 -6.81 10.45 8.12
CA MET A 53 -6.29 9.12 7.76
C MET A 53 -7.34 8.04 8.01
N GLN A 54 -8.07 8.09 9.14
CA GLN A 54 -9.09 7.11 9.47
C GLN A 54 -10.26 7.13 8.47
N GLN A 55 -10.74 8.30 8.07
CA GLN A 55 -11.83 8.39 7.08
C GLN A 55 -11.42 7.80 5.73
N MET A 56 -10.21 8.12 5.28
CA MET A 56 -9.68 7.57 4.04
C MET A 56 -9.48 6.05 4.14
N GLN A 57 -8.93 5.57 5.27
CA GLN A 57 -8.76 4.14 5.50
C GLN A 57 -10.10 3.40 5.45
N GLN A 58 -11.16 3.98 6.00
CA GLN A 58 -12.51 3.41 5.91
C GLN A 58 -13.02 3.35 4.46
N GLN A 59 -12.79 4.39 3.66
CA GLN A 59 -13.15 4.40 2.24
C GLN A 59 -12.41 3.31 1.45
N PHE A 60 -11.10 3.14 1.68
CA PHE A 60 -10.34 2.06 1.05
C PHE A 60 -10.74 0.68 1.56
N GLN A 61 -11.04 0.54 2.85
CA GLN A 61 -11.51 -0.72 3.40
C GLN A 61 -12.83 -1.15 2.74
N GLN A 62 -13.74 -0.20 2.50
CA GLN A 62 -14.99 -0.47 1.79
C GLN A 62 -14.74 -0.91 0.34
N GLN A 63 -13.88 -0.22 -0.40
CA GLN A 63 -13.51 -0.62 -1.77
C GLN A 63 -12.82 -2.00 -1.81
N GLN A 64 -11.93 -2.28 -0.85
CA GLN A 64 -11.25 -3.56 -0.75
C GLN A 64 -12.24 -4.70 -0.39
N MET A 65 -13.25 -4.43 0.43
CA MET A 65 -14.29 -5.40 0.75
C MET A 65 -15.10 -5.77 -0.49
N GLN A 66 -15.48 -4.79 -1.31
CA GLN A 66 -16.21 -5.03 -2.55
C GLN A 66 -15.39 -5.87 -3.54
N MET A 67 -14.10 -5.55 -3.71
CA MET A 67 -13.19 -6.36 -4.52
C MET A 67 -13.09 -7.79 -3.98
N ARG A 68 -12.89 -7.97 -2.67
CA ARG A 68 -12.81 -9.31 -2.07
C ARG A 68 -14.07 -10.12 -2.28
N GLN A 69 -15.26 -9.51 -2.23
CA GLN A 69 -16.51 -10.21 -2.53
C GLN A 69 -16.55 -10.66 -4.00
N GLN A 70 -16.13 -9.80 -4.94
CA GLN A 70 -16.05 -10.17 -6.36
C GLN A 70 -15.07 -11.33 -6.59
N GLU A 71 -13.90 -11.29 -5.95
CA GLU A 71 -12.91 -12.36 -6.02
C GLU A 71 -13.45 -13.67 -5.43
N GLN A 72 -14.17 -13.61 -4.31
CA GLN A 72 -14.78 -14.79 -3.70
C GLN A 72 -15.84 -15.43 -4.61
N GLN A 73 -16.71 -14.61 -5.21
CA GLN A 73 -17.73 -15.10 -6.14
C GLN A 73 -17.10 -15.78 -7.35
N MET A 74 -16.06 -15.17 -7.93
CA MET A 74 -15.31 -15.75 -9.04
C MET A 74 -14.62 -17.05 -8.64
N ASN A 75 -13.94 -17.08 -7.48
CA ASN A 75 -13.28 -18.28 -6.99
C ASN A 75 -14.27 -19.42 -6.75
N MET A 76 -15.46 -19.12 -6.24
CA MET A 76 -16.52 -20.12 -6.08
C MET A 76 -16.95 -20.72 -7.42
N GLN A 77 -17.17 -19.89 -8.44
CA GLN A 77 -17.51 -20.36 -9.79
C GLN A 77 -16.38 -21.19 -10.40
N ARG A 78 -15.13 -20.74 -10.25
CA ARG A 78 -13.92 -21.43 -10.68
C ARG A 78 -13.80 -22.81 -10.05
N ASP A 79 -14.01 -22.88 -8.74
CA ASP A 79 -13.92 -24.12 -7.98
C ASP A 79 -15.05 -25.07 -8.37
N GLN A 80 -16.26 -24.56 -8.60
CA GLN A 80 -17.37 -25.37 -9.11
C GLN A 80 -17.03 -26.00 -10.48
N GLN A 81 -16.50 -25.20 -11.42
CA GLN A 81 -16.11 -25.70 -12.74
C GLN A 81 -14.97 -26.72 -12.65
N ARG A 82 -13.98 -26.48 -11.79
CA ARG A 82 -12.88 -27.43 -11.54
C ARG A 82 -13.39 -28.73 -10.92
N GLN A 83 -14.29 -28.64 -9.94
CA GLN A 83 -14.85 -29.81 -9.28
C GLN A 83 -15.66 -30.66 -10.26
N GLN A 84 -16.49 -30.05 -11.11
CA GLN A 84 -17.27 -30.77 -12.12
C GLN A 84 -16.35 -31.56 -13.08
N MET A 85 -15.32 -30.90 -13.59
CA MET A 85 -14.32 -31.52 -14.46
C MET A 85 -13.57 -32.64 -13.73
N GLN A 86 -13.14 -32.40 -12.48
CA GLN A 86 -12.44 -33.41 -11.69
C GLN A 86 -13.33 -34.62 -11.39
N GLN A 87 -14.63 -34.43 -11.16
CA GLN A 87 -15.58 -35.52 -10.97
C GLN A 87 -15.72 -36.37 -12.25
N GLN A 88 -15.85 -35.72 -13.42
CA GLN A 88 -15.90 -36.41 -14.70
C GLN A 88 -14.64 -37.24 -14.93
N PHE A 89 -13.47 -36.69 -14.63
CA PHE A 89 -12.22 -37.42 -14.78
C PHE A 89 -12.05 -38.55 -13.76
N ARG A 90 -12.46 -38.33 -12.51
CA ARG A 90 -12.45 -39.38 -11.49
C ARG A 90 -13.33 -40.56 -11.90
N GLN A 91 -14.51 -40.29 -12.46
CA GLN A 91 -15.41 -41.35 -12.93
C GLN A 91 -14.78 -42.16 -14.06
N GLN A 92 -14.19 -41.49 -15.06
CA GLN A 92 -13.48 -42.18 -16.16
C GLN A 92 -12.25 -42.94 -15.66
N GLN A 93 -11.48 -42.38 -14.72
CA GLN A 93 -10.35 -43.07 -14.11
C GLN A 93 -10.80 -44.33 -13.36
N MET A 94 -11.91 -44.28 -12.63
CA MET A 94 -12.46 -45.46 -11.95
C MET A 94 -12.85 -46.56 -12.94
N GLN A 95 -13.40 -46.20 -14.10
CA GLN A 95 -13.72 -47.15 -15.15
C GLN A 95 -12.46 -47.81 -15.72
N LEU A 96 -11.43 -47.02 -16.01
CA LEU A 96 -10.12 -47.52 -16.46
C LEU A 96 -9.47 -48.43 -15.41
N ASP A 97 -9.49 -48.04 -14.14
CA ASP A 97 -8.95 -48.84 -13.03
C ASP A 97 -9.74 -50.15 -12.85
N GLN A 98 -11.05 -50.14 -13.10
CA GLN A 98 -11.86 -51.36 -13.06
C GLN A 98 -11.51 -52.29 -14.23
N GLN A 99 -11.30 -51.71 -15.41
CA GLN A 99 -10.86 -52.45 -16.60
C GLN A 99 -9.45 -53.02 -16.40
N GLU A 100 -8.55 -52.26 -15.75
CA GLU A 100 -7.22 -52.71 -15.34
C GLU A 100 -7.29 -53.93 -14.41
N ARG A 101 -8.18 -53.91 -13.42
CA ARG A 101 -8.36 -55.06 -12.51
C ARG A 101 -8.90 -56.30 -13.22
N GLN A 102 -9.75 -56.14 -14.24
CA GLN A 102 -10.34 -57.27 -14.98
C GLN A 102 -9.39 -57.86 -16.03
N MET A 103 -8.67 -57.00 -16.75
CA MET A 103 -7.76 -57.42 -17.82
C MET A 103 -6.30 -57.53 -17.37
N GLY A 104 -5.97 -57.09 -16.16
CA GLY A 104 -4.63 -57.11 -15.60
C GLY A 104 -4.08 -58.51 -15.31
N ASN A 105 -4.91 -59.55 -15.37
CA ASN A 105 -4.43 -60.93 -15.29
C ASN A 105 -4.20 -61.56 -16.67
N GLN A 106 -4.39 -60.81 -17.76
CA GLN A 106 -4.17 -61.27 -19.13
C GLN A 106 -2.86 -60.68 -19.70
N PRO A 107 -2.03 -61.47 -20.39
CA PRO A 107 -0.81 -60.97 -21.03
C PRO A 107 -1.18 -59.95 -22.11
N GLY A 108 -0.56 -58.76 -22.10
CA GLY A 108 -0.84 -57.66 -23.02
C GLY A 108 -1.99 -56.71 -22.60
N GLY A 109 -2.84 -57.14 -21.66
CA GLY A 109 -3.96 -56.34 -21.16
C GLY A 109 -3.49 -55.13 -20.33
N ARG A 110 -2.47 -55.33 -19.49
CA ARG A 110 -1.90 -54.25 -18.67
C ARG A 110 -1.28 -53.15 -19.53
N GLU A 111 -0.55 -53.51 -20.57
CA GLU A 111 0.13 -52.57 -21.46
C GLU A 111 -0.88 -51.77 -22.30
N GLN A 112 -1.97 -52.41 -22.74
CA GLN A 112 -3.05 -51.74 -23.46
C GLN A 112 -3.75 -50.70 -22.57
N ILE A 113 -4.03 -51.05 -21.32
CA ILE A 113 -4.71 -50.17 -20.37
C ILE A 113 -3.77 -49.05 -19.89
N ALA A 114 -2.48 -49.35 -19.70
CA ALA A 114 -1.48 -48.34 -19.37
C ALA A 114 -1.40 -47.26 -20.47
N ARG A 115 -1.38 -47.66 -21.75
CA ARG A 115 -1.44 -46.71 -22.87
C ARG A 115 -2.74 -45.90 -22.89
N GLN A 116 -3.88 -46.54 -22.63
CA GLN A 116 -5.17 -45.84 -22.58
C GLN A 116 -5.22 -44.83 -21.41
N ARG A 117 -4.68 -45.21 -20.25
CA ARG A 117 -4.57 -44.33 -19.07
C ARG A 117 -3.64 -43.16 -19.33
N GLU A 118 -2.54 -43.38 -20.05
CA GLU A 118 -1.61 -42.33 -20.44
C GLU A 118 -2.27 -41.34 -21.41
N GLN A 119 -2.99 -41.83 -22.42
CA GLN A 119 -3.79 -40.98 -23.32
C GLN A 119 -4.83 -40.15 -22.56
N PHE A 120 -5.54 -40.79 -21.63
CA PHE A 120 -6.52 -40.12 -20.79
C PHE A 120 -5.87 -39.06 -19.89
N ARG A 121 -4.71 -39.35 -19.29
CA ARG A 121 -3.94 -38.38 -18.51
C ARG A 121 -3.51 -37.20 -19.36
N MET A 122 -3.04 -37.42 -20.60
CA MET A 122 -2.68 -36.34 -21.52
C MET A 122 -3.89 -35.46 -21.83
N GLN A 123 -5.05 -36.06 -22.11
CA GLN A 123 -6.29 -35.31 -22.34
C GLN A 123 -6.71 -34.50 -21.11
N GLN A 124 -6.64 -35.09 -19.91
CA GLN A 124 -6.92 -34.39 -18.66
C GLN A 124 -5.99 -33.19 -18.48
N GLN A 125 -4.69 -33.38 -18.69
CA GLN A 125 -3.72 -32.29 -18.57
C GLN A 125 -3.99 -31.19 -19.59
N GLN A 126 -4.33 -31.53 -20.83
CA GLN A 126 -4.66 -30.55 -21.86
C GLN A 126 -5.89 -29.72 -21.48
N GLN A 127 -6.97 -30.37 -21.02
CA GLN A 127 -8.19 -29.68 -20.61
C GLN A 127 -7.95 -28.82 -19.36
N GLU A 128 -7.16 -29.32 -18.40
CA GLU A 128 -6.78 -28.54 -17.21
C GLU A 128 -5.89 -27.34 -17.59
N GLN A 129 -4.98 -27.49 -18.55
CA GLN A 129 -4.17 -26.37 -19.05
C GLN A 129 -5.02 -25.30 -19.71
N GLN A 130 -5.99 -25.68 -20.55
CA GLN A 130 -6.91 -24.74 -21.18
C GLN A 130 -7.72 -23.97 -20.15
N MET A 131 -8.28 -24.68 -19.17
CA MET A 131 -9.03 -24.08 -18.06
C MET A 131 -8.14 -23.16 -17.22
N ARG A 132 -6.92 -23.59 -16.89
CA ARG A 132 -5.94 -22.76 -16.16
C ARG A 132 -5.58 -21.49 -16.93
N GLN A 133 -5.49 -21.54 -18.26
CA GLN A 133 -5.24 -20.35 -19.07
C GLN A 133 -6.42 -19.37 -18.99
N GLN A 134 -7.65 -19.86 -19.08
CA GLN A 134 -8.85 -19.03 -18.90
C GLN A 134 -8.86 -18.36 -17.52
N PHE A 135 -8.58 -19.12 -16.46
CA PHE A 135 -8.52 -18.57 -15.10
C PHE A 135 -7.37 -17.58 -14.93
N ARG A 136 -6.22 -17.80 -15.57
CA ARG A 136 -5.11 -16.85 -15.51
C ARG A 136 -5.47 -15.49 -16.11
N GLN A 137 -6.18 -15.46 -17.23
CA GLN A 137 -6.63 -14.20 -17.83
C GLN A 137 -7.57 -13.44 -16.88
N GLN A 138 -8.47 -14.18 -16.22
CA GLN A 138 -9.39 -13.61 -15.26
C GLN A 138 -8.68 -13.10 -13.99
N ASP A 139 -7.73 -13.89 -13.47
CA ASP A 139 -6.86 -13.53 -12.34
C ASP A 139 -5.99 -12.28 -12.67
N GLU A 140 -5.55 -12.14 -13.92
CA GLU A 140 -4.74 -11.01 -14.35
C GLU A 140 -5.53 -9.69 -14.38
N GLN A 141 -6.79 -9.72 -14.81
CA GLN A 141 -7.67 -8.54 -14.74
C GLN A 141 -7.90 -8.08 -13.30
N LEU A 142 -8.21 -9.02 -12.40
CA LEU A 142 -8.34 -8.72 -10.97
C LEU A 142 -7.04 -8.20 -10.38
N ARG A 143 -5.91 -8.81 -10.74
CA ARG A 143 -4.59 -8.39 -10.28
C ARG A 143 -4.28 -6.97 -10.72
N GLN A 144 -4.58 -6.61 -11.97
CA GLN A 144 -4.40 -5.24 -12.47
C GLN A 144 -5.26 -4.25 -11.70
N GLN A 145 -6.53 -4.58 -11.47
CA GLN A 145 -7.43 -3.72 -10.69
C GLN A 145 -6.94 -3.54 -9.24
N ARG A 146 -6.50 -4.64 -8.60
CA ARG A 146 -5.91 -4.60 -7.26
C ARG A 146 -4.64 -3.75 -7.21
N PHE A 147 -3.77 -3.89 -8.21
CA PHE A 147 -2.53 -3.14 -8.30
C PHE A 147 -2.79 -1.64 -8.43
N GLN A 148 -3.74 -1.24 -9.27
CA GLN A 148 -4.12 0.17 -9.42
C GLN A 148 -4.67 0.75 -8.11
N MET A 149 -5.55 0.02 -7.42
CA MET A 149 -6.07 0.44 -6.11
C MET A 149 -4.95 0.54 -5.07
N GLN A 150 -4.04 -0.43 -5.02
CA GLN A 150 -2.92 -0.43 -4.09
C GLN A 150 -1.98 0.74 -4.36
N GLN A 151 -1.68 1.03 -5.63
CA GLN A 151 -0.88 2.18 -6.01
C GLN A 151 -1.54 3.50 -5.58
N GLN A 152 -2.85 3.65 -5.77
CA GLN A 152 -3.59 4.83 -5.32
C GLN A 152 -3.53 4.99 -3.81
N GLN A 153 -3.72 3.89 -3.06
CA GLN A 153 -3.60 3.88 -1.61
C GLN A 153 -2.18 4.27 -1.16
N ASP A 154 -1.14 3.73 -1.79
CA ASP A 154 0.25 4.03 -1.44
C ASP A 154 0.65 5.46 -1.80
N GLN A 155 0.10 6.02 -2.88
CA GLN A 155 0.33 7.40 -3.27
C GLN A 155 -0.35 8.37 -2.30
N GLN A 156 -1.59 8.07 -1.88
CA GLN A 156 -2.28 8.89 -0.88
C GLN A 156 -1.62 8.77 0.50
N ARG A 157 -1.18 7.56 0.91
CA ARG A 157 -0.38 7.39 2.13
C ARG A 157 0.92 8.18 2.09
N ARG A 158 1.65 8.15 0.97
CA ARG A 158 2.93 8.87 0.84
C ARG A 158 2.77 10.39 0.86
N GLN A 159 1.68 10.93 0.32
CA GLN A 159 1.38 12.37 0.41
C GLN A 159 1.03 12.80 1.84
N MET A 160 0.53 11.87 2.65
CA MET A 160 0.14 12.12 4.02
C MET A 160 1.23 11.82 5.05
N MET A 161 2.20 10.94 4.76
CA MET A 161 3.37 10.83 5.61
C MET A 161 4.13 12.16 5.56
N PRO A 162 4.31 12.88 6.67
CA PRO A 162 5.29 13.93 6.71
C PRO A 162 6.63 13.26 6.36
N GLY A 163 7.25 13.69 5.25
CA GLY A 163 8.60 13.24 4.92
C GLY A 163 9.52 13.44 6.12
N PRO A 164 10.66 12.73 6.21
CA PRO A 164 11.63 13.00 7.26
C PRO A 164 12.01 14.48 7.15
N GLN A 165 11.45 15.31 8.04
CA GLN A 165 11.97 16.62 8.32
C GLN A 165 13.31 16.33 9.00
N ASN A 166 14.35 16.22 8.17
CA ASN A 166 15.72 16.45 8.62
C ASN A 166 15.75 17.88 9.16
N TRP A 167 15.50 18.00 10.47
CA TRP A 167 16.02 19.09 11.30
C TRP A 167 17.39 18.67 11.81
#